data_AF-A0A379LM66-F1
#
_entry.id   AF-A0A379LM66-F1
#
_cell.length_a   1.000
_cell.length_b   1.000
_cell.length_c   1.000
_cell.angle_alpha   90.00
_cell.angle_beta   90.00
_cell.angle_gamma   90.00
#
_symmetry.space_group_name_H-M   'P 1'
#
loop_
_entity.id
_entity.type
_entity.pdbx_description
1 polymer ?
#
loop_
_entity_poly.entity_id
_entity_poly.type
_entity_poly.pdbx_seq_one_letter_code
_entity_poly.pdbx_strand_id
1 'polypeptide(L)'
;MDDKKTAVESTAQPDAVVAPMHTFEAFRIIEKLSEGINPLSDEPLAPKSLCLNDDIQRALQVAIPALQARIRWIERQAQLPVNAGKPWKAEEEDNLNTGFDNGDSVDTLAERHQRTKGSITSRLVKMGKISA
;
A
#
# COMPACT_ATOMS: atom_id res chain seq x y z
N MET A 1 45.57 -21.96 -42.18
CA MET A 1 45.84 -20.73 -41.40
C MET A 1 44.88 -19.69 -41.92
N ASP A 2 43.56 -19.85 -41.80
CA ASP A 2 42.75 -20.07 -40.58
C ASP A 2 43.06 -19.03 -39.51
N ASP A 3 42.42 -17.87 -39.60
CA ASP A 3 42.06 -17.12 -38.41
C ASP A 3 40.64 -16.56 -38.56
N LYS A 4 39.76 -17.16 -37.74
CA LYS A 4 38.32 -16.96 -37.67
C LYS A 4 37.99 -15.54 -37.22
N LYS A 5 37.10 -14.90 -37.99
CA LYS A 5 36.20 -13.85 -37.55
C LYS A 5 35.29 -14.40 -36.44
N THR A 6 35.63 -14.15 -35.18
CA THR A 6 34.74 -14.44 -34.05
C THR A 6 34.06 -13.15 -33.62
N ALA A 7 32.85 -12.94 -34.15
CA ALA A 7 31.88 -12.04 -33.56
C ALA A 7 31.43 -12.64 -32.23
N VAL A 8 31.72 -11.98 -31.11
CA VAL A 8 31.08 -12.30 -29.83
C VAL A 8 29.88 -11.38 -29.69
N GLU A 9 28.81 -11.85 -30.31
CA GLU A 9 27.44 -11.85 -29.82
C GLU A 9 27.21 -11.09 -28.51
N SER A 10 26.80 -9.83 -28.64
CA SER A 10 26.19 -9.04 -27.57
C SER A 10 24.81 -9.63 -27.30
N THR A 11 24.74 -10.58 -26.37
CA THR A 11 23.47 -11.05 -25.80
C THR A 11 22.80 -9.89 -25.08
N ALA A 12 21.93 -9.19 -25.81
CA ALA A 12 20.90 -8.35 -25.22
C ALA A 12 20.02 -9.26 -24.35
N GLN A 13 20.20 -9.17 -23.04
CA GLN A 13 19.31 -9.83 -22.10
C GLN A 13 17.91 -9.24 -22.29
N PRO A 14 16.87 -10.08 -22.42
CA PRO A 14 15.55 -9.65 -22.83
C PRO A 14 14.96 -8.73 -21.77
N ASP A 15 14.15 -7.75 -22.19
CA ASP A 15 13.32 -6.90 -21.35
C ASP A 15 12.50 -7.76 -20.39
N ALA A 16 13.09 -8.05 -19.23
CA ALA A 16 12.37 -8.59 -18.09
C ALA A 16 11.42 -7.47 -17.69
N VAL A 17 10.12 -7.71 -17.81
CA VAL A 17 9.09 -6.83 -17.26
C VAL A 17 9.33 -6.76 -15.75
N VAL A 18 10.12 -5.78 -15.32
CA VAL A 18 10.50 -5.62 -13.91
C VAL A 18 9.21 -5.30 -13.16
N ALA A 19 8.81 -6.22 -12.27
CA ALA A 19 7.66 -5.99 -11.41
C ALA A 19 7.83 -4.66 -10.65
N PRO A 20 6.77 -3.87 -10.49
CA PRO A 20 6.87 -2.59 -9.79
C PRO A 20 7.37 -2.80 -8.36
N MET A 21 8.28 -1.93 -7.92
CA MET A 21 8.87 -1.98 -6.58
C MET A 21 7.80 -1.85 -5.49
N HIS A 22 7.92 -2.66 -4.43
CA HIS A 22 7.02 -2.57 -3.28
C HIS A 22 7.27 -1.29 -2.47
N THR A 23 6.22 -0.63 -1.96
CA THR A 23 6.35 0.67 -1.27
C THR A 23 7.26 0.61 -0.03
N PHE A 24 7.23 -0.48 0.74
CA PHE A 24 8.16 -0.69 1.86
C PHE A 24 9.62 -0.72 1.43
N GLU A 25 9.91 -1.35 0.29
CA GLU A 25 11.29 -1.45 -0.22
C GLU A 25 11.77 -0.10 -0.76
N ALA A 26 10.90 0.64 -1.46
CA ALA A 26 11.17 2.01 -1.87
C ALA A 26 11.47 2.91 -0.66
N PHE A 27 10.66 2.81 0.41
CA PHE A 27 10.89 3.53 1.66
C PHE A 27 12.27 3.23 2.26
N ARG A 28 12.61 1.95 2.43
CA ARG A 28 13.91 1.51 2.96
C ARG A 28 15.09 2.07 2.16
N ILE A 29 14.99 2.05 0.84
CA ILE A 29 16.03 2.57 -0.05
C ILE A 29 16.17 4.09 0.09
N ILE A 30 15.06 4.82 0.01
CA ILE A 30 15.06 6.28 0.10
C ILE A 30 15.55 6.76 1.47
N GLU A 31 15.15 6.08 2.55
CA GLU A 31 15.59 6.38 3.93
C GLU A 31 17.12 6.26 4.05
N LYS A 32 17.69 5.10 3.67
CA LYS A 32 19.15 4.92 3.70
C LYS A 32 19.89 5.95 2.85
N LEU A 33 19.40 6.23 1.63
CA LEU A 33 20.02 7.25 0.77
C LEU A 33 19.98 8.65 1.40
N SER A 34 18.88 8.99 2.07
CA SER A 34 18.70 10.28 2.75
C SER A 34 19.65 10.47 3.94
N GLU A 35 20.12 9.37 4.52
CA GLU A 35 21.10 9.33 5.62
C GLU A 35 22.54 9.25 5.11
N GLY A 36 22.74 9.21 3.78
CA GLY A 36 24.06 9.05 3.19
C GLY A 36 24.59 7.62 3.26
N ILE A 37 23.72 6.62 3.36
CA ILE A 37 24.05 5.19 3.43
C ILE A 37 23.69 4.50 2.11
N ASN A 38 24.56 3.61 1.64
CA ASN A 38 24.30 2.76 0.49
C ASN A 38 23.24 1.69 0.86
N PRO A 39 22.08 1.67 0.19
CA PRO A 39 20.98 0.77 0.56
C PRO A 39 21.25 -0.72 0.30
N LEU A 40 22.31 -1.05 -0.46
CA LEU A 40 22.70 -2.40 -0.83
C LEU A 40 23.82 -2.96 0.06
N SER A 41 24.78 -2.12 0.48
CA SER A 41 25.95 -2.54 1.26
C SER A 41 25.92 -2.13 2.73
N ASP A 42 25.02 -1.23 3.13
CA ASP A 42 24.99 -0.64 4.47
C ASP A 42 26.24 0.19 4.86
N GLU A 43 27.03 0.59 3.87
CA GLU A 43 28.21 1.44 4.04
C GLU A 43 27.89 2.91 3.72
N PRO A 44 28.67 3.87 4.25
CA PRO A 44 28.55 5.27 3.85
C PRO A 44 28.72 5.46 2.34
N LEU A 45 27.94 6.37 1.76
CA LEU A 45 28.05 6.73 0.35
C LEU A 45 29.42 7.39 0.06
N ALA A 46 29.92 7.17 -1.15
CA ALA A 46 31.14 7.82 -1.61
C ALA A 46 31.01 9.35 -1.56
N PRO A 47 32.06 10.12 -1.22
CA PRO A 47 31.99 11.58 -1.03
C PRO A 47 31.48 12.39 -2.24
N LYS A 48 31.53 11.82 -3.45
CA LYS A 48 31.04 12.45 -4.70
C LYS A 48 29.67 11.93 -5.14
N SER A 49 28.96 11.19 -4.29
CA SER A 49 27.62 10.71 -4.58
C SER A 49 26.66 11.88 -4.71
N LEU A 50 25.81 11.87 -5.74
CA LEU A 50 24.76 12.87 -5.92
C LEU A 50 23.76 12.88 -4.76
N CYS A 51 23.57 11.74 -4.09
CA CYS A 51 22.68 11.67 -2.93
C CYS A 51 23.23 12.41 -1.70
N LEU A 52 24.51 12.84 -1.71
CA LEU A 52 25.08 13.71 -0.68
C LEU A 52 24.94 15.20 -1.00
N ASN A 53 24.40 15.56 -2.17
CA ASN A 53 24.08 16.95 -2.47
C ASN A 53 22.91 17.43 -1.58
N ASP A 54 23.06 18.61 -0.98
CA ASP A 54 22.10 19.19 -0.04
C ASP A 54 20.65 19.27 -0.56
N ASP A 55 20.45 19.68 -1.83
CA ASP A 55 19.11 19.77 -2.42
C ASP A 55 18.49 18.38 -2.61
N ILE A 56 19.32 17.42 -3.05
CA ILE A 56 18.89 16.03 -3.22
C ILE A 56 18.57 15.39 -1.86
N GLN A 57 19.40 15.61 -0.84
CA GLN A 57 19.11 15.13 0.52
C GLN A 57 17.80 15.71 1.05
N ARG A 58 17.57 17.01 0.89
CA ARG A 58 16.27 17.63 1.27
C ARG A 58 15.11 17.01 0.51
N ALA A 59 15.25 16.79 -0.80
CA ALA A 59 14.21 16.18 -1.61
C ALA A 59 13.88 14.74 -1.16
N LEU A 60 14.92 13.94 -0.85
CA LEU A 60 14.76 12.59 -0.32
C LEU A 60 14.05 12.61 1.04
N GLN A 61 14.47 13.51 1.95
CA GLN A 61 13.85 13.68 3.26
C GLN A 61 12.37 14.09 3.16
N VAL A 62 11.99 14.92 2.19
CA VAL A 62 10.58 15.27 1.93
C VAL A 62 9.76 14.08 1.41
N ALA A 63 10.37 13.14 0.68
CA ALA A 63 9.68 11.97 0.15
C ALA A 63 9.35 10.92 1.23
N ILE A 64 10.17 10.81 2.27
CA ILE A 64 10.00 9.86 3.39
C ILE A 64 8.59 9.91 4.00
N PRO A 65 8.08 11.05 4.50
CA PRO A 65 6.75 11.10 5.11
C PRO A 65 5.61 10.74 4.14
N ALA A 66 5.78 11.02 2.84
CA ALA A 66 4.80 10.63 1.81
C ALA A 66 4.76 9.10 1.63
N LEU A 67 5.93 8.46 1.58
CA LEU A 67 6.04 6.99 1.52
C LEU A 67 5.49 6.34 2.80
N GLN A 68 5.78 6.89 3.98
CA GLN A 68 5.20 6.41 5.23
C GLN A 68 3.67 6.56 5.26
N ALA A 69 3.13 7.67 4.74
CA ALA A 69 1.68 7.86 4.63
C ALA A 69 1.05 6.80 3.70
N ARG A 70 1.74 6.45 2.62
CA ARG A 70 1.31 5.38 1.70
C ARG A 70 1.35 4.02 2.38
N ILE A 71 2.42 3.70 3.12
CA ILE A 71 2.54 2.48 3.92
C ILE A 71 1.37 2.37 4.90
N ARG A 72 1.12 3.40 5.71
CA ARG A 72 -0.02 3.44 6.66
C ARG A 72 -1.36 3.28 5.95
N TRP A 73 -1.50 3.76 4.72
CA TRP A 73 -2.71 3.54 3.94
C TRP A 73 -2.84 2.08 3.52
N ILE A 74 -1.78 1.45 3.02
CA ILE A 74 -1.77 0.04 2.59
C ILE A 74 -2.13 -0.86 3.77
N GLU A 75 -1.50 -0.65 4.93
CA GLU A 75 -1.79 -1.41 6.16
C GLU A 75 -3.24 -1.26 6.59
N ARG A 76 -3.78 -0.03 6.57
CA ARG A 76 -5.20 0.20 6.86
C ARG A 76 -6.11 -0.52 5.87
N GLN A 77 -5.80 -0.51 4.58
CA GLN A 77 -6.60 -1.23 3.59
C GLN A 77 -6.55 -2.74 3.81
N ALA A 78 -5.39 -3.29 4.19
CA ALA A 78 -5.24 -4.72 4.47
C ALA A 78 -6.06 -5.17 5.69
N GLN A 79 -6.36 -4.27 6.63
CA GLN A 79 -7.19 -4.53 7.79
C GLN A 79 -8.69 -4.30 7.55
N LEU A 80 -9.07 -3.74 6.40
CA LEU A 80 -10.48 -3.49 6.12
C LEU A 80 -11.24 -4.80 5.86
N PRO A 81 -12.47 -4.93 6.39
CA PRO A 81 -13.34 -6.04 6.06
C PRO A 81 -13.62 -6.14 4.55
N VAL A 82 -13.90 -7.35 4.05
CA VAL A 82 -14.05 -7.65 2.61
C VAL A 82 -15.11 -6.79 1.92
N ASN A 83 -16.14 -6.33 2.63
CA ASN A 83 -17.21 -5.49 2.09
C ASN A 83 -17.07 -4.00 2.46
N ALA A 84 -15.96 -3.57 3.05
CA ALA A 84 -15.71 -2.16 3.30
C ALA A 84 -15.75 -1.35 1.99
N GLY A 85 -16.50 -0.25 1.98
CA GLY A 85 -16.64 0.64 0.82
C GLY A 85 -17.44 0.09 -0.37
N LYS A 86 -17.78 -1.22 -0.39
CA LYS A 86 -18.64 -1.80 -1.43
C LYS A 86 -20.07 -1.23 -1.33
N PRO A 87 -20.80 -1.09 -2.45
CA PRO A 87 -22.22 -0.73 -2.39
C PRO A 87 -23.02 -1.77 -1.59
N TRP A 88 -24.11 -1.33 -0.97
CA TRP A 88 -25.06 -2.21 -0.28
C TRP A 88 -25.96 -2.90 -1.30
N LYS A 89 -26.10 -4.21 -1.20
CA LYS A 89 -27.10 -4.97 -1.98
C LYS A 89 -28.42 -4.99 -1.23
N ALA A 90 -29.54 -5.00 -1.94
CA ALA A 90 -30.88 -5.03 -1.33
C ALA A 90 -31.06 -6.23 -0.37
N GLU A 91 -30.61 -7.42 -0.77
CA GLU A 91 -30.64 -8.62 0.08
C GLU A 91 -29.76 -8.49 1.34
N GLU A 92 -28.57 -7.91 1.20
CA GLU A 92 -27.66 -7.69 2.32
C GLU A 92 -28.28 -6.71 3.34
N GLU A 93 -28.97 -5.69 2.83
CA GLU A 93 -29.66 -4.70 3.64
C GLU A 93 -30.89 -5.27 4.36
N ASP A 94 -31.67 -6.12 3.69
CA ASP A 94 -32.80 -6.81 4.31
C ASP A 94 -32.34 -7.75 5.45
N ASN A 95 -31.22 -8.45 5.24
CA ASN A 95 -30.56 -9.24 6.28
C ASN A 95 -30.05 -8.38 7.44
N LEU A 96 -29.48 -7.20 7.16
CA LEU A 96 -29.07 -6.24 8.20
C LEU A 96 -30.28 -5.76 9.01
N ASN A 97 -31.37 -5.39 8.31
CA ASN A 97 -32.61 -4.92 8.90
C ASN A 97 -33.20 -5.98 9.85
N THR A 98 -33.32 -7.21 9.37
CA THR A 98 -33.81 -8.35 10.14
C THR A 98 -32.93 -8.65 11.35
N GLY A 99 -31.60 -8.67 11.18
CA GLY A 99 -30.67 -8.91 12.29
C GLY A 99 -30.78 -7.85 13.38
N PHE A 100 -30.87 -6.57 12.99
CA PHE A 100 -31.05 -5.47 13.93
C PHE A 100 -32.40 -5.56 14.67
N ASP A 101 -33.50 -5.85 13.97
CA ASP A 101 -34.82 -6.01 14.58
C ASP A 101 -34.89 -7.20 15.54
N ASN A 102 -34.05 -8.21 15.33
CA ASN A 102 -33.87 -9.34 16.25
C ASN A 102 -32.97 -9.03 17.45
N GLY A 103 -32.45 -7.80 17.56
CA GLY A 103 -31.63 -7.35 18.69
C GLY A 103 -30.14 -7.61 18.56
N ASP A 104 -29.64 -7.96 17.37
CA ASP A 104 -28.19 -8.10 17.15
C ASP A 104 -27.46 -6.78 17.36
N SER A 105 -26.31 -6.84 18.03
CA SER A 105 -25.47 -5.67 18.23
C SER A 105 -24.81 -5.21 16.92
N VAL A 106 -24.43 -3.93 16.86
CA VAL A 106 -23.65 -3.37 15.72
C VAL A 106 -22.37 -4.15 15.47
N ASP A 107 -21.75 -4.70 16.53
CA ASP A 107 -20.52 -5.48 16.45
C ASP A 107 -20.76 -6.81 15.74
N THR A 108 -21.80 -7.54 16.18
CA THR A 108 -22.23 -8.80 15.56
C THR A 108 -22.61 -8.61 14.09
N LEU A 109 -23.33 -7.52 13.79
CA LEU A 109 -23.72 -7.19 12.42
C LEU A 109 -22.49 -6.83 11.56
N ALA A 110 -21.52 -6.08 12.10
CA ALA A 110 -20.30 -5.73 11.38
C ALA A 110 -19.50 -6.98 10.97
N GLU A 111 -19.37 -7.94 11.88
CA GLU A 111 -18.72 -9.22 11.62
C GLU A 111 -19.49 -10.04 10.58
N ARG A 112 -20.81 -10.20 10.74
CA ARG A 112 -21.63 -11.01 9.82
C ARG A 112 -21.62 -10.47 8.40
N HIS A 113 -21.74 -9.16 8.24
CA HIS A 113 -21.77 -8.49 6.93
C HIS A 113 -20.37 -8.23 6.37
N GLN A 114 -19.30 -8.53 7.14
CA GLN A 114 -17.91 -8.24 6.77
C GLN A 114 -17.74 -6.76 6.40
N ARG A 115 -18.27 -5.87 7.23
CA ARG A 115 -18.23 -4.41 7.08
C ARG A 115 -17.74 -3.75 8.35
N THR A 116 -17.32 -2.49 8.24
CA THR A 116 -16.92 -1.72 9.43
C THR A 116 -18.15 -1.35 10.27
N LYS A 117 -17.97 -1.23 11.60
CA LYS A 117 -19.03 -0.77 12.52
C LYS A 117 -19.64 0.56 12.04
N GLY A 118 -18.82 1.52 11.64
CA GLY A 118 -19.29 2.80 11.08
C GLY A 118 -20.14 2.64 9.82
N SER A 119 -19.84 1.66 8.95
CA SER A 119 -20.68 1.37 7.78
C SER A 119 -22.03 0.79 8.18
N ILE A 120 -22.08 -0.07 9.21
CA ILE A 120 -23.33 -0.61 9.77
C ILE A 120 -24.16 0.52 10.37
N THR A 121 -23.58 1.29 11.30
CA THR A 121 -24.25 2.42 11.95
C THR A 121 -24.80 3.40 10.93
N SER A 122 -24.00 3.82 9.94
CA SER A 122 -24.45 4.73 8.89
C SER A 122 -25.61 4.16 8.07
N ARG A 123 -25.63 2.85 7.80
CA ARG A 123 -26.74 2.22 7.08
C ARG A 123 -28.00 2.17 7.94
N LEU A 124 -27.88 1.81 9.23
CA LEU A 124 -29.00 1.80 10.17
C LEU A 124 -29.64 3.20 10.32
N VAL A 125 -28.82 4.26 10.38
CA VAL A 125 -29.30 5.65 10.36
C VAL A 125 -30.09 5.94 9.09
N LYS A 126 -29.55 5.56 7.91
CA LYS A 126 -30.24 5.76 6.62
C LYS A 126 -31.57 5.01 6.51
N MET A 127 -31.69 3.85 7.17
CA MET A 127 -32.94 3.08 7.26
C MET A 127 -33.89 3.59 8.35
N GLY A 128 -33.49 4.61 9.13
CA GLY A 128 -34.30 5.16 10.22
C GLY A 128 -34.37 4.26 11.46
N LYS A 129 -33.48 3.27 11.60
CA LYS A 129 -33.45 2.34 12.75
C LYS A 129 -32.84 2.96 14.00
N ILE A 130 -31.91 3.88 13.82
CA ILE A 130 -31.22 4.61 14.88
C ILE A 130 -31.04 6.08 14.49
N SER A 131 -30.84 6.94 15.48
CA SER A 131 -30.52 8.36 15.25
C SER A 131 -29.01 8.53 14.99
N ALA A 132 -28.68 9.61 14.27
CA ALA A 132 -27.30 10.01 13.96
C ALA A 132 -26.56 10.55 15.19
#